data_AF-A0A1J3ICI2-F1
#
_entry.id   AF-A0A1J3ICI2-F1
#
_cell.length_a   1.000
_cell.length_b   1.000
_cell.length_c   1.000
_cell.angle_alpha   90.00
_cell.angle_beta   90.00
_cell.angle_gamma   90.00
#
_symmetry.space_group_name_H-M   'P 1'
#
loop_
_entity.id
_entity.type
_entity.pdbx_description
1 polymer ?
#
loop_
_entity_poly.entity_id
_entity_poly.type
_entity_poly.pdbx_seq_one_letter_code
_entity_poly.pdbx_strand_id
1 'polypeptide(L)'
;VYHFISNQNRPDQAFTTVRAKKTGKANAASGKIYVTIPPDHFGPIPPENDPIRNQGVLVGEFWADRLDCRQWGTHFPHVAGIAGQADYGSQSVTLSGGYADDEDHGEWFLYTGSGGRDLSGNKRTNKVQSSDQKF
;
A
#
# COMPACT_ATOMS: atom_id res chain seq x y z
N VAL A 1 13.25 -22.76 2.47
CA VAL A 1 12.01 -23.07 1.72
C VAL A 1 11.16 -21.80 1.66
N TYR A 2 11.04 -21.19 0.47
CA TYR A 2 10.09 -20.11 0.24
C TYR A 2 8.70 -20.75 0.05
N HIS A 3 7.79 -20.53 0.99
CA HIS A 3 6.40 -20.96 0.85
C HIS A 3 5.64 -19.89 0.07
N PHE A 4 5.46 -20.10 -1.23
CA PHE A 4 4.55 -19.29 -2.04
C PHE A 4 3.11 -19.74 -1.78
N ILE A 5 2.25 -18.81 -1.35
CA ILE A 5 0.81 -19.04 -1.20
C ILE A 5 0.12 -18.32 -2.35
N SER A 6 -0.54 -19.09 -3.22
CA SER A 6 -1.38 -18.54 -4.30
C SER A 6 -2.49 -17.67 -3.71
N ASN A 7 -2.95 -16.67 -4.47
CA ASN A 7 -3.96 -15.72 -3.96
C ASN A 7 -5.25 -16.41 -3.50
N GLN A 8 -5.70 -17.46 -4.21
CA GLN A 8 -6.91 -18.20 -3.87
C GLN A 8 -6.81 -18.97 -2.55
N ASN A 9 -5.59 -19.28 -2.10
CA ASN A 9 -5.33 -20.01 -0.86
C ASN A 9 -5.06 -19.07 0.32
N ARG A 10 -5.15 -17.74 0.12
CA ARG A 10 -5.02 -16.78 1.22
C ARG A 10 -6.35 -16.64 1.95
N PRO A 11 -6.33 -16.43 3.27
CA PRO A 11 -7.53 -16.10 4.02
C PRO A 11 -8.10 -14.75 3.58
N ASP A 12 -9.39 -14.53 3.85
CA ASP A 12 -10.08 -13.28 3.52
C ASP A 12 -9.54 -12.07 4.29
N GLN A 13 -8.97 -12.28 5.46
CA GLN A 13 -8.43 -11.21 6.30
C GLN A 13 -6.91 -11.31 6.39
N ALA A 14 -6.27 -10.19 6.73
CA ALA A 14 -4.86 -10.21 7.09
C ALA A 14 -4.56 -11.24 8.19
N PHE A 15 -3.44 -11.94 8.06
CA PHE A 15 -3.12 -13.08 8.92
C PHE A 15 -1.67 -13.04 9.39
N THR A 16 -1.40 -13.61 10.56
CA THR A 16 -0.05 -13.79 11.09
C THR A 16 0.38 -15.25 10.97
N THR A 17 1.69 -15.47 10.99
CA THR A 17 2.26 -16.83 11.09
C THR A 17 2.90 -17.01 12.47
N VAL A 18 3.28 -18.24 12.79
CA VAL A 18 4.06 -18.57 14.02
C VAL A 18 5.40 -17.82 14.11
N ARG A 19 5.86 -17.19 13.02
CA ARG A 19 7.09 -16.36 13.00
C ARG A 19 6.85 -14.91 13.43
N ALA A 20 5.59 -14.49 13.58
CA ALA A 20 5.27 -13.12 13.99
C ALA A 20 5.85 -12.86 15.39
N LYS A 21 6.62 -11.78 15.51
CA LYS A 21 7.22 -11.37 16.79
C LYS A 21 6.38 -10.31 17.50
N LYS A 22 5.61 -9.54 16.73
CA LYS A 22 4.70 -8.50 17.22
C LYS A 22 3.25 -8.97 17.08
N THR A 23 2.43 -8.54 18.01
CA THR A 23 0.98 -8.80 18.03
C THR A 23 0.24 -7.92 17.02
N GLY A 24 -1.03 -8.26 16.76
CA GLY A 24 -1.87 -7.54 15.82
C GLY A 24 -1.35 -7.62 14.38
N LYS A 25 -1.60 -6.56 13.60
CA LYS A 25 -1.26 -6.51 12.17
C LYS A 25 0.18 -6.07 11.87
N ALA A 26 1.01 -5.78 12.89
CA ALA A 26 2.37 -5.29 12.70
C ALA A 26 3.32 -6.29 11.99
N ASN A 27 3.07 -7.59 12.13
CA ASN A 27 3.78 -8.66 11.41
C ASN A 27 2.83 -9.52 10.57
N ALA A 28 1.64 -9.00 10.24
CA ALA A 28 0.69 -9.70 9.41
C ALA A 28 1.08 -9.63 7.93
N ALA A 29 0.67 -10.66 7.20
CA ALA A 29 0.61 -10.66 5.75
C ALA A 29 -0.80 -10.27 5.30
N SER A 30 -0.88 -9.70 4.09
CA SER A 30 -2.15 -9.40 3.45
C SER A 30 -2.96 -10.67 3.21
N GLY A 31 -4.27 -10.57 3.37
CA GLY A 31 -5.21 -11.59 2.92
C GLY A 31 -5.30 -11.70 1.41
N LYS A 32 -6.37 -12.34 0.95
CA LYS A 32 -6.74 -12.51 -0.46
C LYS A 32 -6.93 -11.16 -1.15
N ILE A 33 -6.36 -11.00 -2.33
CA ILE A 33 -6.63 -9.87 -3.21
C ILE A 33 -7.94 -10.14 -3.93
N TYR A 34 -8.90 -9.23 -3.77
CA TYR A 34 -10.26 -9.37 -4.29
C TYR A 34 -10.38 -8.92 -5.73
N VAL A 35 -9.47 -8.06 -6.17
CA VAL A 35 -9.46 -7.52 -7.53
C VAL A 35 -8.49 -8.26 -8.44
N THR A 36 -8.72 -8.17 -9.75
CA THR A 36 -7.90 -8.86 -10.76
C THR A 36 -7.00 -7.94 -11.57
N ILE A 37 -6.92 -6.65 -11.22
CA ILE A 37 -5.99 -5.71 -11.86
C ILE A 37 -4.53 -6.16 -11.68
N PRO A 38 -3.65 -5.90 -12.67
CA PRO A 38 -2.23 -6.14 -12.49
C PRO A 38 -1.61 -5.13 -11.48
N PRO A 39 -0.45 -5.45 -10.87
CA PRO A 39 0.18 -4.57 -9.87
C PRO A 39 0.55 -3.17 -10.35
N ASP A 40 0.67 -3.01 -11.65
CA ASP A 40 1.08 -1.80 -12.38
C ASP A 40 -0.09 -1.11 -13.11
N HIS A 41 -1.33 -1.50 -12.79
CA HIS A 41 -2.55 -0.89 -13.35
C HIS A 41 -2.65 0.60 -13.06
N PHE A 42 -2.90 1.40 -14.09
CA PHE A 42 -3.20 2.83 -13.97
C PHE A 42 -4.70 3.09 -13.99
N GLY A 43 -5.13 4.03 -13.16
CA GLY A 43 -6.52 4.50 -13.11
C GLY A 43 -7.40 3.71 -12.12
N PRO A 44 -8.72 3.95 -12.16
CA PRO A 44 -9.66 3.30 -11.25
C PRO A 44 -9.72 1.78 -11.50
N ILE A 45 -10.16 1.03 -10.48
CA ILE A 45 -10.43 -0.40 -10.61
C ILE A 45 -11.87 -0.57 -11.10
N PRO A 46 -12.09 -1.07 -12.32
CA PRO A 46 -13.42 -1.13 -12.92
C PRO A 46 -14.18 -2.42 -12.51
N PRO A 47 -15.50 -2.50 -12.78
CA PRO A 47 -16.35 -3.66 -12.46
C PRO A 47 -15.80 -5.02 -12.91
N GLU A 48 -15.24 -5.10 -14.12
CA GLU A 48 -14.66 -6.31 -14.69
C GLU A 48 -13.47 -6.85 -13.89
N ASN A 49 -12.84 -6.00 -13.09
CA ASN A 49 -11.76 -6.38 -12.18
C ASN A 49 -12.21 -6.63 -10.75
N ASP A 50 -13.50 -6.50 -10.45
CA ASP A 50 -14.12 -6.88 -9.18
C ASP A 50 -15.05 -8.09 -9.41
N PRO A 51 -14.49 -9.32 -9.51
CA PRO A 51 -15.23 -10.50 -9.94
C PRO A 51 -16.35 -10.93 -8.96
N ILE A 52 -16.38 -10.39 -7.75
CA ILE A 52 -17.36 -10.76 -6.73
C ILE A 52 -18.50 -9.74 -6.67
N ARG A 53 -18.18 -8.44 -6.61
CA ARG A 53 -19.21 -7.40 -6.47
C ARG A 53 -19.65 -6.84 -7.82
N ASN A 54 -18.83 -6.97 -8.87
CA ASN A 54 -19.06 -6.43 -10.22
C ASN A 54 -19.43 -4.94 -10.21
N GLN A 55 -18.77 -4.16 -9.35
CA GLN A 55 -18.98 -2.71 -9.22
C GLN A 55 -17.68 -1.90 -9.38
N GLY A 56 -16.52 -2.54 -9.22
CA GLY A 56 -15.23 -1.87 -9.17
C GLY A 56 -14.90 -1.37 -7.76
N VAL A 57 -13.91 -0.49 -7.65
CA VAL A 57 -13.65 0.25 -6.40
C VAL A 57 -14.08 1.69 -6.60
N LEU A 58 -15.06 2.12 -5.82
CA LEU A 58 -15.66 3.44 -5.93
C LEU A 58 -14.95 4.47 -5.05
N VAL A 59 -14.97 5.73 -5.49
CA VAL A 59 -14.50 6.86 -4.67
C VAL A 59 -15.37 6.95 -3.41
N GLY A 60 -14.72 7.10 -2.25
CA GLY A 60 -15.38 7.13 -0.94
C GLY A 60 -15.44 5.78 -0.24
N GLU A 61 -15.00 4.68 -0.87
CA GLU A 61 -14.77 3.43 -0.15
C GLU A 61 -13.69 3.60 0.92
N PHE A 62 -13.88 2.95 2.07
CA PHE A 62 -12.97 3.00 3.20
C PHE A 62 -12.60 1.60 3.67
N TRP A 63 -11.38 1.47 4.18
CA TRP A 63 -10.84 0.21 4.69
C TRP A 63 -10.22 0.45 6.06
N ALA A 64 -10.19 -0.58 6.89
CA ALA A 64 -9.71 -0.44 8.26
C ALA A 64 -8.20 -0.11 8.32
N ASP A 65 -7.42 -0.61 7.35
CA ASP A 65 -5.99 -0.36 7.28
C ASP A 65 -5.39 -0.62 5.89
N ARG A 66 -4.06 -0.49 5.80
CA ARG A 66 -3.26 -0.65 4.58
C ARG A 66 -3.23 -2.08 4.03
N LEU A 67 -3.46 -3.10 4.85
CA LEU A 67 -3.55 -4.49 4.35
C LEU A 67 -4.91 -4.70 3.68
N ASP A 68 -5.98 -4.18 4.27
CA ASP A 68 -7.31 -4.25 3.69
C ASP A 68 -7.40 -3.44 2.38
N CYS A 69 -6.84 -2.22 2.36
CA CYS A 69 -6.74 -1.40 1.14
C CYS A 69 -5.94 -2.13 0.03
N ARG A 70 -4.86 -2.83 0.40
CA ARG A 70 -4.08 -3.65 -0.52
C ARG A 70 -4.92 -4.78 -1.13
N GLN A 71 -5.85 -5.38 -0.39
CA GLN A 71 -6.72 -6.46 -0.90
C GLN A 71 -7.64 -5.97 -2.02
N TRP A 72 -7.98 -4.69 -2.02
CA TRP A 72 -8.77 -4.04 -3.06
C TRP A 72 -7.92 -3.42 -4.18
N GLY A 73 -6.60 -3.55 -4.15
CA GLY A 73 -5.69 -3.12 -5.22
C GLY A 73 -5.55 -1.61 -5.40
N THR A 74 -6.26 -0.79 -4.62
CA THR A 74 -6.15 0.68 -4.66
C THR A 74 -4.74 1.16 -4.33
N HIS A 75 -4.07 0.46 -3.39
CA HIS A 75 -2.66 0.71 -3.10
C HIS A 75 -1.96 -0.56 -2.60
N PHE A 76 -1.17 -1.19 -3.47
CA PHE A 76 -0.53 -2.48 -3.18
C PHE A 76 0.55 -2.48 -2.10
N PRO A 77 1.41 -1.44 -1.95
CA PRO A 77 2.35 -1.38 -0.84
C PRO A 77 1.60 -1.30 0.49
N HIS A 78 2.05 -2.06 1.49
CA HIS A 78 1.44 -2.00 2.83
C HIS A 78 2.08 -0.95 3.77
N VAL A 79 3.20 -0.34 3.35
CA VAL A 79 3.99 0.61 4.16
C VAL A 79 4.39 1.83 3.34
N ALA A 80 5.04 1.64 2.19
CA ALA A 80 5.50 2.76 1.35
C ALA A 80 4.34 3.67 0.95
N GLY A 81 4.57 4.99 0.89
CA GLY A 81 3.53 5.94 0.51
C GLY A 81 3.26 5.98 -1.00
N ILE A 82 4.21 5.52 -1.82
CA ILE A 82 4.14 5.56 -3.29
C ILE A 82 4.17 4.12 -3.81
N ALA A 83 3.23 3.77 -4.68
CA ALA A 83 3.27 2.59 -5.53
C ALA A 83 3.73 2.99 -6.92
N GLY A 84 4.81 2.41 -7.43
CA GLY A 84 5.35 2.78 -8.73
C GLY A 84 6.66 2.09 -9.08
N GLN A 85 7.06 2.28 -10.34
CA GLN A 85 8.35 1.89 -10.89
C GLN A 85 8.96 3.11 -11.58
N ALA A 86 10.26 3.34 -11.36
CA ALA A 86 10.94 4.55 -11.82
C ALA A 86 10.90 4.72 -13.36
N ASP A 87 10.83 3.62 -14.10
CA ASP A 87 10.81 3.55 -15.56
C ASP A 87 9.40 3.46 -16.17
N TYR A 88 8.35 3.43 -15.36
CA TYR A 88 6.96 3.26 -15.81
C TYR A 88 6.01 4.33 -15.29
N GLY A 89 6.13 4.68 -14.00
CA GLY A 89 5.31 5.70 -13.33
C GLY A 89 4.75 5.21 -11.99
N SER A 90 3.95 6.06 -11.34
CA SER A 90 3.31 5.77 -10.07
C SER A 90 1.81 5.54 -10.23
N GLN A 91 1.34 4.36 -9.85
CA GLN A 91 -0.08 3.98 -9.97
C GLN A 91 -0.93 4.57 -8.84
N SER A 92 -0.37 4.74 -7.64
CA SER A 92 -1.08 5.35 -6.52
C SER A 92 -0.15 5.89 -5.43
N VAL A 93 -0.65 6.88 -4.69
CA VAL A 93 0.00 7.49 -3.53
C VAL A 93 -0.93 7.50 -2.33
N THR A 94 -0.38 7.58 -1.11
CA THR A 94 -1.16 7.70 0.13
C THR A 94 -0.74 8.93 0.93
N LEU A 95 -1.66 9.86 1.14
CA LEU A 95 -1.50 10.96 2.10
C LEU A 95 -1.76 10.43 3.52
N SER A 96 -0.74 10.46 4.37
CA SER A 96 -0.80 9.85 5.72
C SER A 96 -0.08 10.65 6.81
N GLY A 97 0.29 11.90 6.53
CA GLY A 97 1.02 12.77 7.47
C GLY A 97 2.44 12.26 7.78
N GLY A 98 3.04 11.51 6.87
CA GLY A 98 4.37 10.92 7.03
C GLY A 98 5.52 11.90 6.77
N TYR A 99 5.24 13.03 6.14
CA TYR A 99 6.18 14.09 5.79
C TYR A 99 5.58 15.44 6.21
N ALA A 100 6.41 16.29 6.82
CA ALA A 100 5.95 17.60 7.33
C ALA A 100 5.68 18.61 6.21
N ASP A 101 6.27 18.36 5.04
CA ASP A 101 6.17 19.21 3.86
C ASP A 101 4.97 18.85 2.97
N ASP A 102 4.17 17.85 3.36
CA ASP A 102 2.90 17.53 2.69
C ASP A 102 1.86 18.61 3.00
N GLU A 103 1.16 19.09 1.96
CA GLU A 103 0.02 20.00 2.09
C GLU A 103 -1.23 19.37 1.47
N ASP A 104 -2.35 19.35 2.20
CA ASP A 104 -3.63 18.81 1.73
C ASP A 104 -4.69 19.91 1.69
N HIS A 105 -5.18 20.21 0.47
CA HIS A 105 -6.21 21.21 0.19
C HIS A 105 -7.46 20.58 -0.43
N GLY A 106 -7.62 19.26 -0.32
CA GLY A 106 -8.74 18.49 -0.87
C GLY A 106 -8.63 18.25 -2.37
N GLU A 107 -8.92 19.26 -3.18
CA GLU A 107 -8.91 19.15 -4.66
C GLU A 107 -7.49 19.03 -5.24
N TRP A 108 -6.49 19.51 -4.49
CA TRP A 108 -5.08 19.38 -4.82
C TRP A 108 -4.25 19.25 -3.55
N PHE A 109 -3.04 18.74 -3.71
CA PHE A 109 -2.09 18.55 -2.62
C PHE A 109 -0.66 18.69 -3.14
N LEU A 110 0.26 19.06 -2.23
CA LEU A 110 1.70 18.92 -2.45
C LEU A 110 2.16 17.64 -1.77
N TYR A 111 2.87 16.79 -2.51
CA TYR A 111 3.29 15.49 -2.04
C TYR A 111 4.82 15.40 -1.98
N THR A 112 5.33 14.97 -0.82
CA THR A 112 6.75 14.78 -0.63
C THR A 112 7.20 13.42 -1.15
N GLY A 113 8.32 13.40 -1.89
CA GLY A 113 8.98 12.16 -2.28
C GLY A 113 9.38 11.30 -1.08
N SER A 114 9.74 10.04 -1.33
CA SER A 114 10.27 9.17 -0.27
C SER A 114 11.79 9.28 -0.13
N GLY A 115 12.35 8.75 0.96
CA GLY A 115 13.80 8.77 1.20
C GLY A 115 14.28 10.03 1.93
N GLY A 116 15.60 10.26 1.90
CA GLY A 116 16.24 11.32 2.69
C GLY A 116 16.31 11.02 4.20
N ARG A 117 16.12 9.75 4.59
CA ARG A 117 15.99 9.30 5.99
C ARG A 117 16.93 8.13 6.27
N ASP A 118 17.62 8.18 7.42
CA ASP A 118 18.30 7.00 7.94
C ASP A 118 17.27 5.99 8.49
N LEU A 119 17.17 4.85 7.81
CA LEU A 119 16.33 3.71 8.18
C LEU A 119 17.14 2.52 8.74
N SER A 120 18.39 2.75 9.15
CA SER A 120 19.22 1.77 9.84
C SER A 120 18.51 1.16 11.05
N GLY A 121 18.89 -0.08 11.41
CA GLY A 121 18.27 -0.80 12.53
C GLY A 121 16.86 -1.29 12.24
N ASN A 122 16.53 -1.58 10.96
CA ASN A 122 15.25 -2.14 10.53
C ASN A 122 14.04 -1.21 10.82
N LYS A 123 14.25 0.11 10.73
CA LYS A 123 13.16 1.09 10.79
C LYS A 123 12.32 1.05 9.50
N ARG A 124 11.13 1.63 9.58
CA ARG A 124 10.26 1.87 8.40
C ARG A 124 10.07 3.36 8.13
N THR A 125 10.13 4.17 9.17
CA THR A 125 10.08 5.63 9.10
C THR A 125 11.11 6.22 10.05
N ASN A 126 11.42 7.50 9.85
CA ASN A 126 12.22 8.32 10.75
C ASN A 126 11.64 9.74 10.72
N LYS A 127 11.57 10.42 11.87
CA LYS A 127 11.02 11.78 11.96
C LYS A 127 12.00 12.84 11.41
N VAL A 128 13.28 12.50 11.35
CA VAL A 128 14.35 13.42 10.93
C VAL A 128 14.74 13.13 9.49
N GLN A 129 14.69 14.15 8.64
CA GLN A 129 15.38 14.16 7.36
C GLN A 129 16.88 14.32 7.62
N SER A 130 17.68 13.38 7.14
CA SER A 130 19.13 13.31 7.42
C SER A 130 19.99 13.44 6.17
N SER A 131 19.38 13.50 4.98
CA SER A 131 20.06 13.69 3.71
C SER A 131 19.08 14.17 2.65
N ASP A 132 19.59 14.70 1.55
CA ASP A 132 18.76 15.10 0.40
C ASP A 132 18.01 13.89 -0.19
N GLN A 133 16.81 14.15 -0.69
CA GLN A 133 16.06 13.20 -1.51
C GLN A 133 16.64 13.14 -2.93
N LYS A 134 16.28 12.09 -3.67
CA LYS A 134 16.71 11.88 -5.06
C LYS A 134 15.50 11.53 -5.92
N PHE A 135 15.58 11.96 -7.17
CA PHE A 135 14.71 11.50 -8.26
C PHE A 135 15.14 10.12 -8.73
#